data_AF-A0A2S7P9M9-F1
#
_entry.id   AF-A0A2S7P9M9-F1
#
_cell.length_a   1.000
_cell.length_b   1.000
_cell.length_c   1.000
_cell.angle_alpha   90.00
_cell.angle_beta   90.00
_cell.angle_gamma   90.00
#
_symmetry.space_group_name_H-M   'P 1'
#
loop_
_entity.id
_entity.type
_entity.pdbx_description
1 polymer ?
#
loop_
_entity_poly.entity_id
_entity_poly.type
_entity_poly.pdbx_seq_one_letter_code
_entity_poly.pdbx_strand_id
1 'polypeptide(L)'
;MDLLKIRYSYLKSYLYLLGYTSTNKCICGAKETSKHLLLNCSYFSLARNKLKDKLATNYLLLPLLLNTTLGIEASIAYLSKTKICTRKYYLARELVDD
;
A
#
# COMPACT_ATOMS: atom_id res chain seq x y z
N MET A 1 13.35 0.58 -3.50
CA MET A 1 11.98 1.13 -3.30
C MET A 1 11.25 1.10 -4.63
N ASP A 2 11.20 -0.12 -5.18
CA ASP A 2 10.99 -0.29 -6.61
C ASP A 2 9.58 -0.80 -6.88
N LEU A 3 8.94 -1.44 -5.89
CA LEU A 3 7.57 -1.93 -5.95
C LEU A 3 6.50 -0.85 -6.24
N LEU A 4 6.73 0.41 -5.85
CA LEU A 4 5.83 1.53 -6.13
C LEU A 4 6.18 2.30 -7.41
N LYS A 5 7.42 2.15 -7.91
CA LYS A 5 7.92 2.80 -9.12
C LYS A 5 7.82 1.90 -10.36
N ILE A 6 7.75 0.58 -10.18
CA ILE A 6 7.72 -0.40 -11.27
C ILE A 6 6.27 -0.63 -11.73
N ARG A 7 6.08 -0.67 -13.06
CA ARG A 7 4.82 -0.97 -13.79
C ARG A 7 4.16 -2.32 -13.44
N TYR A 8 4.70 -3.09 -12.51
CA TYR A 8 4.22 -4.42 -12.08
C TYR A 8 3.56 -4.42 -10.70
N SER A 9 3.24 -3.25 -10.13
CA SER A 9 2.52 -3.18 -8.86
C SER A 9 1.09 -3.73 -9.04
N TYR A 10 0.66 -4.68 -8.19
CA TYR A 10 -0.69 -5.25 -8.20
C TYR A 10 -1.70 -4.34 -7.47
N LEU A 11 -1.62 -3.04 -7.75
CA LEU A 11 -2.51 -2.02 -7.21
C LEU A 11 -3.85 -2.08 -7.96
N LYS A 12 -4.99 -2.22 -7.25
CA LYS A 12 -6.31 -2.33 -7.92
C LYS A 12 -6.61 -1.14 -8.83
N SER A 13 -6.22 0.10 -8.50
CA SER A 13 -6.45 1.22 -9.42
C SER A 13 -5.71 1.10 -10.74
N TYR A 14 -4.53 0.47 -10.75
CA TYR A 14 -3.77 0.25 -11.98
C TYR A 14 -4.35 -0.92 -12.77
N LEU A 15 -4.65 -2.04 -12.10
CA LEU A 15 -5.25 -3.21 -12.74
C LEU A 15 -6.63 -2.91 -13.35
N TYR A 16 -7.43 -2.06 -12.69
CA TYR A 16 -8.72 -1.61 -13.21
C TYR A 16 -8.58 -0.81 -14.51
N LEU A 17 -7.56 0.06 -14.60
CA LEU A 17 -7.28 0.80 -15.84
C LEU A 17 -6.90 -0.12 -17.01
N LEU A 18 -6.31 -1.29 -16.71
CA LEU A 18 -5.95 -2.30 -17.69
C LEU A 18 -7.07 -3.32 -17.97
N GLY A 19 -8.22 -3.22 -17.28
CA GLY A 19 -9.33 -4.17 -17.42
C GLY A 19 -9.11 -5.52 -16.74
N TYR A 20 -8.11 -5.66 -15.86
CA TYR A 20 -7.83 -6.93 -15.16
C TYR A 20 -8.67 -7.18 -13.90
N THR A 21 -9.38 -6.17 -13.41
CA THR A 21 -10.30 -6.29 -12.27
C THR A 21 -11.53 -5.42 -12.51
N SER A 22 -12.68 -5.84 -12.02
CA SER A 22 -13.95 -5.11 -12.13
C SER A 22 -14.05 -3.91 -11.19
N THR A 23 -13.13 -3.79 -10.22
CA THR A 23 -13.18 -2.72 -9.20
C THR A 23 -11.80 -2.14 -8.90
N ASN A 24 -11.75 -0.82 -8.73
CA ASN A 24 -10.56 -0.11 -8.24
C ASN A 24 -10.61 0.17 -6.73
N LYS A 25 -11.61 -0.37 -6.02
CA LYS A 25 -11.81 -0.11 -4.60
C LYS A 25 -10.96 -1.04 -3.73
N CYS A 26 -10.48 -0.50 -2.62
CA CYS A 26 -9.85 -1.23 -1.53
C CYS A 26 -10.94 -1.91 -0.67
N ILE A 27 -10.54 -2.82 0.22
CA ILE A 27 -11.45 -3.49 1.17
C ILE A 27 -12.20 -2.50 2.09
N CYS A 28 -11.63 -1.32 2.33
CA CYS A 28 -12.28 -0.25 3.08
C CYS A 28 -13.21 0.64 2.22
N GLY A 29 -13.51 0.25 0.97
CA GLY A 29 -14.44 0.94 0.07
C GLY A 29 -13.87 2.14 -0.70
N ALA A 30 -12.76 2.72 -0.26
CA ALA A 30 -12.09 3.83 -0.95
C ALA A 30 -11.25 3.36 -2.16
N LYS A 31 -10.98 4.24 -3.12
CA LYS A 31 -10.13 3.94 -4.29
C LYS A 31 -8.72 3.50 -3.85
N GLU A 32 -8.32 2.31 -4.27
CA GLU A 32 -7.03 1.70 -3.92
C GLU A 32 -5.88 2.34 -4.72
N THR A 33 -5.32 3.41 -4.17
CA THR A 33 -4.11 4.05 -4.68
C THR A 33 -2.93 3.81 -3.74
N SER A 34 -1.69 3.98 -4.22
CA SER A 34 -0.49 3.91 -3.37
C SER A 34 -0.58 4.89 -2.19
N LYS A 35 -1.00 6.14 -2.46
CA LYS A 35 -1.26 7.16 -1.43
C LYS A 35 -2.27 6.66 -0.39
N HIS A 36 -3.38 6.08 -0.84
CA HIS A 36 -4.40 5.57 0.05
C HIS A 36 -3.86 4.42 0.93
N LEU A 37 -3.21 3.42 0.35
CA LEU A 37 -2.68 2.28 1.10
C LEU A 37 -1.59 2.67 2.11
N LEU A 38 -0.75 3.64 1.75
CA LEU A 38 0.36 4.10 2.60
C LEU A 38 -0.06 5.08 3.69
N LEU A 39 -1.10 5.89 3.46
CA LEU A 39 -1.43 7.00 4.36
C LEU A 39 -2.83 6.88 5.01
N ASN A 40 -3.82 6.39 4.27
CA ASN A 40 -5.23 6.65 4.60
C ASN A 40 -6.08 5.39 4.85
N CYS A 41 -5.66 4.22 4.36
CA CYS A 41 -6.48 3.01 4.38
C CYS A 41 -6.73 2.50 5.82
N SER A 42 -7.97 2.56 6.31
CA SER A 42 -8.29 2.16 7.69
C SER A 42 -7.83 0.75 8.05
N TYR A 43 -7.88 -0.18 7.08
CA TYR A 43 -7.44 -1.57 7.23
C TYR A 43 -5.96 -1.72 7.64
N PHE A 44 -5.10 -0.78 7.25
CA PHE A 44 -3.67 -0.80 7.58
C PHE A 44 -3.28 0.15 8.73
N SER A 45 -4.24 0.63 9.52
CA SER A 45 -4.00 1.55 10.64
C SER A 45 -2.94 1.02 11.63
N LEU A 46 -3.06 -0.24 12.05
CA LEU A 46 -2.14 -0.87 12.98
C LEU A 46 -0.70 -0.93 12.44
N ALA A 47 -0.54 -1.32 11.17
CA ALA A 47 0.76 -1.38 10.52
C ALA A 47 1.35 0.03 10.33
N ARG A 48 0.50 1.03 10.04
CA ARG A 48 0.94 2.43 9.93
C ARG A 48 1.32 3.04 11.27
N ASN A 49 0.69 2.65 12.38
CA ASN A 49 1.09 3.15 13.70
C ASN A 49 2.51 2.67 14.03
N LYS A 50 2.84 1.39 13.77
CA LYS A 50 4.22 0.91 13.90
C LYS A 50 5.22 1.64 12.99
N LEU A 51 4.79 2.03 11.80
CA LEU A 51 5.58 2.84 10.87
C LEU A 51 5.83 4.25 11.44
N LYS A 52 4.81 4.88 12.05
CA LYS A 52 4.91 6.17 12.72
C LYS A 52 5.84 6.14 13.92
N ASP A 53 5.73 5.10 14.75
CA ASP A 53 6.59 4.88 15.92
C ASP A 53 8.06 4.80 15.49
N LYS A 54 8.35 4.02 14.42
CA LYS A 54 9.71 3.89 13.87
C LYS A 54 10.26 5.21 13.32
N LEU A 55 9.40 6.08 12.80
CA LEU A 55 9.78 7.38 12.23
C LEU A 55 9.72 8.53 13.24
N ALA A 56 9.36 8.25 14.50
CA ALA A 56 9.16 9.24 15.55
C ALA A 56 8.27 10.43 15.10
N THR A 57 7.19 10.15 14.36
CA THR A 57 6.29 11.18 13.80
C THR A 57 4.82 10.80 13.95
N ASN A 58 3.99 11.81 14.19
CA ASN A 58 2.53 11.65 14.25
C ASN A 58 1.86 11.71 12.87
N TYR A 59 2.53 12.28 11.88
CA TYR A 59 2.00 12.49 10.53
C TYR A 59 2.89 11.82 9.47
N LEU A 60 2.24 11.16 8.52
CA LEU A 60 2.91 10.52 7.38
C LEU A 60 2.65 11.32 6.11
N LEU A 61 3.72 11.65 5.40
CA LEU A 61 3.67 12.31 4.11
C LEU A 61 4.40 11.44 3.09
N LEU A 62 3.92 11.40 1.84
CA LEU A 62 4.58 10.64 0.78
C LEU A 62 6.05 11.07 0.58
N PRO A 63 6.41 12.37 0.55
CA PRO A 63 7.81 12.79 0.49
C PRO A 63 8.65 12.26 1.65
N LEU A 64 8.11 12.23 2.88
CA LEU A 64 8.82 11.69 4.03
C LEU A 64 9.12 10.19 3.82
N LEU A 65 8.10 9.43 3.42
CA LEU A 65 8.22 7.99 3.19
C LEU A 65 9.11 7.62 2.00
N LEU A 66 9.10 8.43 0.94
CA LEU A 66 9.67 8.07 -0.35
C LEU A 66 10.96 8.81 -0.74
N ASN A 67 11.34 9.87 -0.02
CA ASN A 67 12.50 10.69 -0.40
C ASN A 67 13.55 10.81 0.72
N THR A 68 13.31 10.20 1.88
CA THR A 68 14.28 10.18 3.00
C THR A 68 14.78 8.76 3.25
N THR A 69 16.04 8.60 3.64
CA THR A 69 16.63 7.27 3.90
C THR A 69 15.84 6.50 4.97
N LEU A 70 15.55 7.14 6.11
CA LEU A 70 14.74 6.55 7.18
C LEU A 70 13.32 6.19 6.70
N GLY A 71 12.69 7.09 5.94
CA GLY A 71 11.38 6.84 5.35
C GLY A 71 11.37 5.66 4.39
N ILE A 72 12.40 5.53 3.56
CA ILE A 72 12.58 4.43 2.61
C ILE A 72 12.68 3.10 3.36
N GLU A 73 13.58 3.00 4.34
CA GLU A 73 13.77 1.79 5.14
C GLU A 73 12.51 1.39 5.90
N ALA A 74 11.84 2.37 6.50
CA ALA A 74 10.60 2.13 7.22
C ALA A 74 9.47 1.71 6.28
N SER A 75 9.39 2.31 5.09
CA SER A 75 8.44 1.92 4.03
C SER A 75 8.70 0.52 3.51
N ILE A 76 9.96 0.12 3.32
CA ILE A 76 10.33 -1.25 2.94
C ILE A 76 9.87 -2.24 4.00
N ALA A 77 10.08 -1.95 5.29
CA ALA A 77 9.61 -2.79 6.38
C ALA A 77 8.07 -2.89 6.42
N TYR A 78 7.37 -1.76 6.23
CA TYR A 78 5.91 -1.70 6.15
C TYR A 78 5.37 -2.54 4.98
N LEU A 79 5.92 -2.40 3.77
CA LEU A 79 5.54 -3.18 2.60
C LEU A 79 5.86 -4.67 2.79
N SER A 80 7.00 -4.99 3.40
CA SER A 80 7.39 -6.36 3.70
C SER A 80 6.45 -7.03 4.71
N LYS A 81 5.90 -6.28 5.65
CA LYS A 81 4.94 -6.78 6.65
C LYS A 81 3.54 -6.93 6.08
N THR A 82 3.06 -5.91 5.36
CA THR A 82 1.67 -5.86 4.86
C THR A 82 1.49 -6.62 3.55
N LYS A 83 2.56 -6.87 2.81
CA LYS A 83 2.57 -7.52 1.48
C LYS A 83 1.69 -6.84 0.44
N ILE A 84 1.25 -5.60 0.67
CA ILE A 84 0.44 -4.84 -0.27
C ILE A 84 1.16 -4.65 -1.60
N CYS A 85 0.38 -4.44 -2.67
CA CYS A 85 0.89 -4.29 -4.04
C CYS A 85 1.65 -5.52 -4.60
N THR A 86 1.66 -6.65 -3.89
CA THR A 86 2.21 -7.93 -4.39
C THR A 86 1.13 -8.80 -5.04
N ARG A 87 1.53 -9.66 -5.98
CA ARG A 87 0.64 -10.67 -6.59
C ARG A 87 -0.03 -11.55 -5.52
N LYS A 88 0.73 -11.98 -4.52
CA LYS A 88 0.22 -12.85 -3.44
C LYS A 88 -0.92 -12.18 -2.67
N TYR A 89 -0.76 -10.90 -2.33
CA TYR A 89 -1.82 -10.14 -1.67
C TYR A 89 -3.03 -9.90 -2.58
N TYR A 90 -2.82 -9.66 -3.87
CA TYR A 90 -3.92 -9.56 -4.83
C TYR A 90 -4.74 -10.85 -4.88
N LEU A 91 -4.08 -11.99 -5.14
CA LEU A 91 -4.76 -13.29 -5.26
C LEU A 91 -5.48 -13.69 -3.96
N ALA A 92 -4.87 -13.43 -2.80
CA ALA A 92 -5.48 -13.76 -1.52
C ALA A 92 -6.78 -12.98 -1.22
N ARG A 93 -7.01 -11.83 -1.87
CA ARG A 93 -8.25 -11.07 -1.73
C ARG A 93 -9.35 -11.54 -2.66
N GLU A 94 -9.00 -11.88 -3.89
CA GLU A 94 -9.97 -12.43 -4.85
C GLU A 94 -10.56 -13.76 -4.33
N LEU A 95 -9.79 -14.55 -3.57
CA LEU A 95 -10.27 -15.78 -2.92
C LEU A 95 -11.19 -15.56 -1.71
N VAL A 96 -11.34 -14.32 -1.22
CA VAL A 96 -12.21 -13.98 -0.07
C VAL A 96 -13.54 -13.41 -0.56
N ASP A 97 -13.63 -13.03 -1.83
CA ASP A 97 -14.84 -12.49 -2.45
C ASP A 97 -15.75 -13.60 -3.07
N ASP A 98 -15.40 -14.89 -2.91
CA ASP A 98 -16.20 -16.11 -3.23
C ASP A 98 -16.83 -16.71 -1.95
#